data_AF-A0A5A5RDW4-F1
#
_entry.id   AF-A0A5A5RDW4-F1
#
_cell.length_a   1.000
_cell.length_b   1.000
_cell.length_c   1.000
_cell.angle_alpha   90.00
_cell.angle_beta   90.00
_cell.angle_gamma   90.00
#
_symmetry.space_group_name_H-M   'P 1'
#
loop_
_entity.id
_entity.type
_entity.pdbx_description
1 polymer ?
#
loop_
_entity_poly.entity_id
_entity_poly.type
_entity_poly.pdbx_seq_one_letter_code
_entity_poly.pdbx_strand_id
1 'polypeptide(L)'
;MPTYLNTSLIVLHQLPETPETLWLRLLGRGGTRSRAIDELEALSSNHPFKSAALKLLYNLSRNLQALPKRTQEEREHLTYAISNYT
;
A
#
# COMPACT_ATOMS: atom_id res chain seq x y z
N MET A 1 -22.29 -22.46 3.06
CA MET A 1 -20.92 -21.90 3.15
C MET A 1 -20.90 -20.62 2.33
N PRO A 2 -20.58 -19.45 2.90
CA PRO A 2 -20.66 -18.19 2.17
C PRO A 2 -19.50 -18.07 1.18
N THR A 3 -19.82 -17.42 0.07
CA THR A 3 -19.12 -17.36 -1.21
C THR A 3 -18.01 -16.30 -1.24
N TYR A 4 -16.78 -16.74 -1.56
CA TYR A 4 -15.64 -16.04 -2.17
C TYR A 4 -15.10 -14.77 -1.50
N LEU A 5 -14.25 -14.93 -0.48
CA LEU A 5 -13.15 -13.97 -0.25
C LEU A 5 -11.96 -14.44 -1.08
N ASN A 6 -11.86 -13.95 -2.32
CA ASN A 6 -10.67 -14.16 -3.15
C ASN A 6 -9.56 -13.22 -2.66
N THR A 7 -8.80 -13.66 -1.66
CA THR A 7 -7.61 -12.95 -1.20
C THR A 7 -6.44 -13.24 -2.14
N SER A 8 -6.03 -12.24 -2.90
CA SER A 8 -4.83 -12.33 -3.76
C SER A 8 -3.65 -11.62 -3.09
N LEU A 9 -2.51 -12.31 -3.02
CA LEU A 9 -1.25 -11.72 -2.58
C LEU A 9 -0.58 -11.02 -3.76
N ILE A 10 -0.32 -9.72 -3.64
CA ILE A 10 0.32 -8.92 -4.68
C ILE A 10 1.74 -8.54 -4.22
N VAL A 11 2.74 -8.92 -5.02
CA VAL A 11 4.13 -8.56 -4.77
C VAL A 11 4.46 -7.26 -5.50
N LEU A 12 4.44 -6.14 -4.76
CA LEU A 12 4.59 -4.79 -5.34
C LEU A 12 5.88 -4.61 -6.14
N HIS A 13 6.98 -5.24 -5.73
CA HIS A 13 8.28 -5.11 -6.39
C HIS A 13 8.42 -5.95 -7.68
N GLN A 14 7.48 -6.86 -7.95
CA GLN A 14 7.44 -7.68 -9.16
C GLN A 14 6.39 -7.20 -10.16
N LEU A 15 5.69 -6.11 -9.85
CA LEU A 15 4.73 -5.53 -10.77
C LEU A 15 5.47 -4.95 -12.00
N PRO A 16 4.95 -5.18 -13.22
CA PRO A 16 5.55 -4.64 -14.43
C PRO A 16 5.52 -3.11 -14.39
N GLU A 17 6.50 -2.45 -14.99
CA GLU A 17 6.61 -0.98 -15.04
C GLU A 17 5.65 -0.39 -16.09
N THR A 18 4.35 -0.54 -15.85
CA THR A 18 3.28 0.04 -16.69
C THR A 18 2.47 1.08 -15.91
N PRO A 19 1.76 1.99 -16.61
CA PRO A 19 0.89 2.96 -15.96
C PRO A 19 -0.14 2.30 -15.03
N GLU A 20 -0.73 1.16 -15.42
CA GLU A 20 -1.82 0.49 -14.66
C GLU A 20 -1.37 -0.01 -13.28
N THR A 21 -0.09 -0.36 -13.12
CA THR A 21 0.48 -0.86 -11.86
C THR A 21 1.17 0.22 -11.04
N LEU A 22 1.33 1.42 -11.60
CA LEU A 22 2.12 2.50 -11.00
C LEU A 22 1.59 2.90 -9.62
N TRP A 23 0.26 2.95 -9.44
CA TRP A 23 -0.35 3.26 -8.15
C TRP A 23 -0.03 2.21 -7.08
N LEU A 24 0.02 0.91 -7.44
CA LEU A 24 0.43 -0.16 -6.54
C LEU A 24 1.91 -0.04 -6.19
N ARG A 25 2.77 0.29 -7.17
CA ARG A 25 4.21 0.49 -6.95
C ARG A 25 4.53 1.70 -6.08
N LEU A 26 3.71 2.77 -6.14
CA LEU A 26 3.77 3.91 -5.23
C LEU A 26 3.51 3.55 -3.76
N LEU A 27 2.71 2.50 -3.51
CA LEU A 27 2.49 1.95 -2.16
C LEU A 27 3.66 1.09 -1.66
N GLY A 28 4.60 0.77 -2.55
CA GLY A 28 5.80 0.02 -2.23
C GLY A 28 6.77 0.80 -1.35
N ARG A 29 7.94 0.21 -1.12
CA ARG A 29 9.05 0.84 -0.39
C ARG A 29 10.34 0.71 -1.20
N GLY A 30 11.34 1.51 -0.84
CA GLY A 30 12.66 1.45 -1.49
C GLY A 30 12.63 1.85 -2.96
N GLY A 31 13.47 1.20 -3.77
CA GLY A 31 13.71 1.56 -5.17
C GLY A 31 12.48 1.46 -6.09
N THR A 32 11.55 0.55 -5.81
CA THR A 32 10.28 0.44 -6.57
C THR A 32 9.42 1.70 -6.43
N ARG A 33 9.41 2.31 -5.24
CA ARG A 33 8.66 3.55 -5.01
C ARG A 33 9.33 4.74 -5.68
N SER A 34 10.67 4.82 -5.65
CA SER A 34 11.40 5.91 -6.31
C SER A 34 11.13 5.92 -7.81
N ARG A 35 11.29 4.77 -8.48
CA ARG A 35 10.97 4.64 -9.91
C ARG A 35 9.52 4.99 -10.23
N ALA A 36 8.58 4.55 -9.40
CA ALA A 36 7.18 4.90 -9.59
C ALA A 36 6.89 6.40 -9.41
N ILE A 37 7.67 7.11 -8.57
CA ILE A 37 7.60 8.58 -8.45
C ILE A 37 8.17 9.22 -9.72
N ASP A 38 9.34 8.78 -10.19
CA ASP A 38 9.96 9.29 -11.41
C ASP A 38 9.03 9.12 -12.63
N GLU A 39 8.38 7.97 -12.76
CA GLU A 39 7.37 7.72 -13.78
C GLU A 39 6.13 8.62 -13.63
N LEU A 40 5.67 8.86 -12.39
CA LEU A 40 4.54 9.76 -12.11
C LEU A 40 4.87 11.22 -12.44
N GLU A 41 6.13 11.62 -12.24
CA GLU A 41 6.63 12.95 -12.59
C GLU A 41 6.77 13.11 -14.11
N ALA A 42 7.20 12.06 -14.81
CA ALA A 42 7.29 12.02 -16.27
C ALA A 42 5.91 12.01 -16.97
N LEU A 43 4.85 11.53 -16.29
CA LEU A 43 3.49 11.59 -16.82
C LEU A 43 3.00 13.04 -16.97
N SER A 44 2.27 13.29 -18.07
CA SER A 44 1.69 14.61 -18.34
C SER A 44 0.80 15.06 -17.18
N SER A 45 0.85 16.36 -16.87
CA SER A 45 0.09 16.95 -15.75
C SER A 45 -1.42 16.77 -15.88
N ASN A 46 -1.93 16.61 -17.11
CA ASN A 46 -3.36 16.41 -17.40
C ASN A 46 -3.76 14.93 -17.50
N HIS A 47 -2.86 13.99 -17.16
CA HIS A 47 -3.18 12.58 -17.27
C HIS A 47 -4.18 12.16 -16.18
N PRO A 48 -5.36 11.60 -16.52
CA PRO A 48 -6.39 11.21 -15.54
C PRO A 48 -5.88 10.19 -14.51
N PHE A 49 -4.85 9.41 -14.87
CA PHE A 49 -4.19 8.50 -13.94
C PHE A 49 -3.49 9.22 -12.79
N LYS A 50 -2.88 10.39 -13.02
CA LYS A 50 -2.15 11.13 -11.98
C LYS A 50 -3.10 11.65 -10.91
N SER A 51 -4.22 12.24 -11.32
CA SER A 51 -5.27 12.70 -10.41
C SER A 51 -5.97 11.54 -9.69
N ALA A 52 -6.26 10.44 -10.39
CA ALA A 52 -6.83 9.23 -9.77
C ALA A 52 -5.87 8.61 -8.74
N ALA A 53 -4.59 8.47 -9.07
CA ALA A 53 -3.57 7.92 -8.17
C ALA A 53 -3.41 8.81 -6.92
N LEU A 54 -3.33 10.14 -7.08
CA LEU A 54 -3.24 11.07 -5.95
C LEU A 54 -4.46 11.00 -5.04
N LYS A 55 -5.68 10.93 -5.63
CA LYS A 55 -6.92 10.78 -4.86
C LYS A 55 -6.94 9.47 -4.06
N LEU A 56 -6.50 8.37 -4.67
CA LEU A 56 -6.40 7.07 -3.99
C LEU A 56 -5.36 7.09 -2.87
N LEU A 57 -4.18 7.65 -3.09
CA LEU A 57 -3.14 7.80 -2.08
C LEU A 57 -3.60 8.66 -0.90
N TYR A 58 -4.30 9.77 -1.19
CA TYR A 58 -4.86 10.63 -0.16
C TYR A 58 -5.91 9.88 0.68
N ASN A 59 -6.83 9.17 0.03
CA ASN A 59 -7.85 8.38 0.71
C ASN A 59 -7.23 7.26 1.56
N LEU A 60 -6.21 6.58 1.04
CA LEU A 60 -5.48 5.55 1.78
C LEU A 60 -4.79 6.15 3.01
N SER A 61 -4.05 7.24 2.85
CA SER A 61 -3.38 7.92 3.97
C SER A 61 -4.38 8.34 5.05
N ARG A 62 -5.53 8.90 4.64
CA ARG A 62 -6.63 9.24 5.55
C ARG A 62 -7.17 8.02 6.29
N ASN A 63 -7.45 6.93 5.57
CA ASN A 63 -7.94 5.69 6.17
C ASN A 63 -6.92 5.10 7.15
N LEU A 64 -5.62 5.10 6.80
CA LEU A 64 -4.55 4.63 7.68
C LEU A 64 -4.38 5.51 8.92
N GLN A 65 -4.59 6.82 8.81
CA GLN A 65 -4.58 7.74 9.96
C GLN A 65 -5.81 7.59 10.85
N ALA A 66 -6.95 7.22 10.27
CA ALA A 66 -8.19 6.95 10.99
C ALA A 66 -8.18 5.59 11.70
N LEU A 67 -7.30 4.67 11.30
CA LEU A 67 -7.06 3.45 12.07
C LEU A 67 -6.53 3.85 13.46
N PRO A 68 -7.10 3.30 14.54
CA PRO A 68 -6.57 3.55 15.88
C PRO A 68 -5.08 3.21 15.87
N LYS A 69 -4.25 4.17 16.29
CA LYS A 69 -2.83 3.91 16.53
C LYS A 69 -2.78 2.82 17.59
N ARG A 70 -2.37 1.61 17.21
CA ARG A 70 -2.13 0.53 18.16
C ARG A 70 -1.25 1.06 19.27
N THR A 71 -1.76 1.01 20.50
CA THR A 71 -1.02 1.50 21.66
C THR A 71 0.19 0.58 21.87
N GLN A 72 1.21 1.10 22.54
CA GLN A 72 2.40 0.32 22.89
C GLN A 72 2.02 -0.97 23.65
N GLU A 73 0.99 -0.90 24.49
CA GLU A 73 0.41 -2.01 25.24
C GLU A 73 -0.16 -3.15 24.35
N GLU A 74 -0.82 -2.82 23.22
CA GLU A 74 -1.29 -3.84 22.26
C GLU A 74 -0.14 -4.58 21.57
N ARG A 75 0.99 -3.90 21.33
CA ARG A 75 2.18 -4.48 20.68
C ARG A 75 2.93 -5.42 21.62
N GLU A 76 2.94 -5.09 22.90
CA GLU A 76 3.54 -5.90 23.97
C GLU A 76 2.76 -7.20 24.18
N HIS A 77 1.42 -7.15 24.16
CA HIS A 77 0.60 -8.36 24.26
C HIS A 77 0.81 -9.35 23.10
N LEU A 78 0.98 -8.86 21.86
CA LEU A 78 1.25 -9.75 20.72
C LEU A 78 2.63 -10.41 20.80
N THR A 79 3.62 -9.68 21.32
CA THR A 79 4.97 -10.22 21.53
C THR A 79 4.95 -11.32 22.60
N TYR A 80 4.22 -11.08 23.70
CA TYR A 80 4.07 -12.04 24.80
C TYR A 80 3.28 -13.30 24.41
N ALA A 81 2.26 -13.14 23.56
CA ALA A 81 1.49 -14.27 23.04
C ALA A 81 2.38 -15.17 22.17
N ILE A 82 3.23 -14.61 21.29
CA ILE A 82 4.08 -15.41 20.41
C ILE A 82 5.18 -16.14 21.19
N SER A 83 5.73 -15.52 22.24
CA SER A 83 6.78 -16.16 23.07
C SER A 83 6.27 -17.30 23.95
N ASN A 84 4.97 -17.32 24.31
CA ASN A 84 4.39 -18.37 25.15
C ASN A 84 3.93 -19.62 24.38
N TYR A 85 4.04 -19.62 23.05
CA TYR A 85 3.73 -20.77 22.19
C TYR A 85 4.94 -21.28 21.40
N THR A 86 6.15 -20.82 21.72
CA THR A 86 7.44 -21.33 21.20
C THR A 86 8.29 -21.83 22.36
#